data_AF-A0A0K6GKR5-F1
#
_entry.id   AF-A0A0K6GKR5-F1
#
_cell.length_a   1.000
_cell.length_b   1.000
_cell.length_c   1.000
_cell.angle_alpha   90.00
_cell.angle_beta   90.00
_cell.angle_gamma   90.00
#
_symmetry.space_group_name_H-M   'P 1'
#
loop_
_entity.id
_entity.type
_entity.pdbx_description
1 polymer ?
#
loop_
_entity_poly.entity_id
_entity_poly.type
_entity_poly.pdbx_seq_one_letter_code
_entity_poly.pdbx_strand_id
1 'polypeptide(L)'
;MNTRTLVLLSLFVGIGSVLHAVIPGFFFGMKPDMMLTMMFLGIMLFPNKTAVSLLAIATGIISGVTTSFPGGFVPNVVDKVVTATLFFGLFTLLKAKATPLKAALLTAVGTFISGATFLAVALAVVGLPGGATFGGLFVAVVIPTALVNTIAMIVIYPIVQSLMRRTYTVPQQ
;
A
#
# COMPACT_ATOMS: atom_id res chain seq x y z
N MET A 1 6.97 -12.09 16.98
CA MET A 1 7.69 -11.30 15.96
C MET A 1 9.01 -10.84 16.56
N ASN A 2 10.13 -10.86 15.84
CA ASN A 2 11.41 -10.40 16.39
C ASN A 2 11.58 -8.87 16.21
N THR A 3 12.44 -8.27 17.03
CA THR A 3 12.70 -6.82 17.01
C THR A 3 13.22 -6.34 15.66
N ARG A 4 14.06 -7.13 14.98
CA ARG A 4 14.57 -6.82 13.64
C ARG A 4 13.46 -6.64 12.61
N THR A 5 12.47 -7.54 12.59
CA THR A 5 11.31 -7.42 11.70
C THR A 5 10.53 -6.17 12.05
N LEU A 6 10.28 -5.91 13.33
CA LEU A 6 9.57 -4.70 13.77
C LEU A 6 10.26 -3.42 13.26
N VAL A 7 11.59 -3.34 13.38
CA VAL A 7 12.38 -2.20 12.89
C VAL A 7 12.27 -2.03 11.37
N LEU A 8 12.31 -3.12 10.60
CA LEU A 8 12.13 -3.05 9.15
C LEU A 8 10.72 -2.62 8.74
N LEU A 9 9.69 -3.10 9.44
CA LEU A 9 8.32 -2.65 9.23
C LEU A 9 8.18 -1.15 9.51
N SER A 10 8.76 -0.65 10.63
CA SER A 10 8.74 0.78 10.94
C SER A 10 9.50 1.61 9.91
N LEU A 11 10.61 1.09 9.36
CA LEU A 11 11.34 1.75 8.28
C LEU A 11 10.49 1.86 7.01
N PHE A 12 9.79 0.81 6.61
CA PHE A 12 8.89 0.87 5.44
C PHE A 12 7.74 1.86 5.64
N VAL A 13 7.14 1.88 6.83
CA VAL A 13 6.10 2.86 7.17
C VAL A 13 6.66 4.30 7.13
N GLY A 14 7.86 4.51 7.68
CA GLY A 14 8.54 5.81 7.66
C GLY A 14 8.88 6.28 6.25
N ILE A 15 9.51 5.43 5.43
CA ILE A 15 9.79 5.71 4.01
C ILE A 15 8.51 6.05 3.27
N GLY A 16 7.46 5.23 3.45
CA GLY A 16 6.15 5.47 2.85
C GLY A 16 5.60 6.84 3.22
N SER A 17 5.70 7.22 4.50
CA SER A 17 5.19 8.50 5.02
C SER A 17 5.92 9.69 4.39
N VAL A 18 7.25 9.63 4.29
CA VAL A 18 8.05 10.68 3.65
C VAL A 18 7.71 10.80 2.16
N LEU A 19 7.66 9.68 1.44
CA LEU A 19 7.29 9.69 0.02
C LEU A 19 5.88 10.25 -0.20
N HIS A 20 4.93 9.88 0.67
CA HIS A 20 3.58 10.41 0.63
C HIS A 20 3.53 11.91 0.94
N ALA A 21 4.36 12.42 1.83
CA ALA A 21 4.43 13.85 2.13
C ALA A 21 5.01 14.68 0.96
N VAL A 22 6.00 14.13 0.24
CA VAL A 22 6.72 14.86 -0.82
C VAL A 22 5.99 14.81 -2.17
N ILE A 23 5.27 13.73 -2.47
CA ILE A 23 4.58 13.61 -3.77
C ILE A 23 3.36 14.54 -3.80
N PRO A 24 3.29 15.48 -4.77
CA PRO A 24 2.16 16.38 -4.89
C PRO A 24 0.90 15.63 -5.33
N GLY A 25 -0.25 16.06 -4.84
CA GLY A 25 -1.55 15.58 -5.31
C GLY A 25 -1.93 16.14 -6.66
N PHE A 26 -2.61 15.33 -7.47
CA PHE A 26 -2.95 15.68 -8.85
C PHE A 26 -4.47 15.78 -9.11
N PHE A 27 -5.34 15.23 -8.24
CA PHE A 27 -6.80 15.32 -8.39
C PHE A 27 -7.53 15.41 -7.04
N PHE A 28 -8.14 16.56 -6.71
CA PHE A 28 -8.86 16.80 -5.44
C PHE A 28 -8.07 16.38 -4.17
N GLY A 29 -6.75 16.59 -4.18
CA GLY A 29 -5.87 16.18 -3.08
C GLY A 29 -5.52 14.69 -3.05
N MET A 30 -6.01 13.88 -4.00
CA MET A 30 -5.58 12.51 -4.18
C MET A 30 -4.24 12.45 -4.93
N LYS A 31 -3.39 11.53 -4.50
CA LYS A 31 -2.02 11.32 -4.98
C LYS A 31 -1.69 9.85 -5.04
N PRO A 32 -0.67 9.44 -5.81
CA PRO A 32 -0.23 8.05 -5.83
C PRO A 32 0.21 7.63 -4.43
N ASP A 33 -0.37 6.54 -3.93
CA ASP A 33 -0.17 6.12 -2.56
C ASP A 33 1.12 5.29 -2.41
N MET A 34 2.22 5.99 -2.13
CA MET A 34 3.50 5.36 -1.86
C MET A 34 3.56 4.66 -0.49
N MET A 35 2.69 5.03 0.45
CA MET A 35 2.53 4.30 1.71
C MET A 35 1.96 2.91 1.45
N LEU A 36 0.98 2.81 0.55
CA LEU A 36 0.44 1.53 0.11
C LEU A 36 1.51 0.65 -0.57
N THR A 37 2.35 1.24 -1.41
CA THR A 37 3.46 0.51 -2.06
C THR A 37 4.44 -0.06 -1.02
N MET A 38 4.82 0.72 0.00
CA MET A 38 5.69 0.23 1.07
C MET A 38 5.00 -0.81 1.96
N MET A 39 3.69 -0.66 2.20
CA MET A 39 2.89 -1.65 2.92
C MET A 39 2.89 -3.00 2.20
N PHE A 40 2.63 -3.02 0.88
CA PHE A 40 2.68 -4.25 0.09
C PHE A 40 4.07 -4.89 0.09
N LEU A 41 5.12 -4.09 -0.02
CA LEU A 41 6.49 -4.59 0.09
C LEU A 41 6.72 -5.26 1.45
N GLY A 42 6.33 -4.61 2.55
CA GLY A 42 6.44 -5.17 3.89
C GLY A 42 5.66 -6.49 4.05
N ILE A 43 4.45 -6.58 3.49
CA ILE A 43 3.64 -7.81 3.51
C ILE A 43 4.32 -8.94 2.72
N MET A 44 4.89 -8.65 1.54
CA MET A 44 5.57 -9.65 0.72
C MET A 44 6.86 -10.17 1.36
N LEU A 45 7.59 -9.32 2.08
CA LEU A 45 8.84 -9.69 2.75
C LEU A 45 8.61 -10.39 4.09
N PHE A 46 7.54 -10.02 4.80
CA PHE A 46 7.19 -10.57 6.10
C PHE A 46 5.72 -11.00 6.12
N PRO A 47 5.35 -12.07 5.39
CA PRO A 47 3.96 -12.53 5.26
C PRO A 47 3.48 -13.26 6.52
N ASN A 48 3.39 -12.54 7.64
CA ASN A 48 2.86 -13.03 8.89
C ASN A 48 1.73 -12.13 9.39
N LYS A 49 0.73 -12.71 10.05
CA LYS A 49 -0.49 -12.00 10.47
C LYS A 49 -0.20 -10.77 11.34
N THR A 50 0.75 -10.88 12.26
CA THR A 50 1.13 -9.79 13.17
C THR A 50 1.79 -8.61 12.44
N ALA A 51 2.70 -8.88 11.49
CA ALA A 51 3.35 -7.86 10.69
C ALA A 51 2.34 -7.15 9.78
N VAL A 52 1.47 -7.93 9.13
CA VAL A 52 0.40 -7.40 8.27
C VAL A 52 -0.54 -6.51 9.06
N SER A 53 -0.99 -6.92 10.26
CA SER A 53 -1.87 -6.11 11.09
C SER A 53 -1.20 -4.81 11.54
N LEU A 54 0.08 -4.87 11.93
CA LEU A 54 0.83 -3.68 12.34
C LEU A 54 1.03 -2.72 11.17
N LEU A 55 1.40 -3.22 9.99
CA LEU A 55 1.49 -2.42 8.78
C LEU A 55 0.16 -1.77 8.44
N ALA A 56 -0.95 -2.53 8.47
CA ALA A 56 -2.27 -2.03 8.14
C ALA A 56 -2.72 -0.89 9.06
N ILE A 57 -2.56 -1.06 10.38
CA ILE A 57 -2.95 -0.06 11.37
C ILE A 57 -2.06 1.17 11.28
N ALA A 58 -0.73 1.00 11.27
CA ALA A 58 0.19 2.12 11.24
C ALA A 58 0.06 2.93 9.95
N THR A 59 0.01 2.23 8.80
CA THR A 59 -0.17 2.87 7.49
C THR A 59 -1.52 3.56 7.39
N GLY A 60 -2.59 2.93 7.88
CA GLY A 60 -3.94 3.51 7.89
C GLY A 60 -4.03 4.78 8.70
N ILE A 61 -3.49 4.79 9.93
CA ILE A 61 -3.47 5.97 10.80
C ILE A 61 -2.64 7.08 10.16
N ILE A 62 -1.41 6.78 9.72
CA ILE A 62 -0.51 7.80 9.20
C ILE A 62 -1.04 8.36 7.87
N SER A 63 -1.56 7.52 6.98
CA SER A 63 -2.19 7.98 5.73
C SER A 63 -3.44 8.80 6.03
N GLY A 64 -4.22 8.40 7.05
CA GLY A 64 -5.40 9.14 7.49
C GLY A 64 -5.11 10.53 8.02
N VAL A 65 -4.03 10.72 8.79
CA VAL A 65 -3.67 12.05 9.33
C VAL A 65 -2.90 12.92 8.33
N THR A 66 -2.26 12.31 7.32
CA THR A 66 -1.49 13.04 6.28
C THR A 66 -2.24 13.21 4.96
N THR A 67 -3.47 12.68 4.87
CA THR A 67 -4.30 12.80 3.67
C THR A 67 -4.67 14.24 3.37
N SER A 68 -4.66 14.59 2.09
CA SER A 68 -5.18 15.87 1.60
C SER A 68 -6.62 15.76 1.10
N PHE A 69 -7.21 14.55 1.12
CA PHE A 69 -8.61 14.33 0.78
C PHE A 69 -9.52 14.78 1.93
N PRO A 70 -10.52 15.66 1.72
CA PRO A 70 -11.42 16.13 2.77
C PRO A 70 -12.13 14.97 3.48
N GLY A 71 -12.02 14.89 4.81
CA GLY A 71 -12.61 13.80 5.59
C GLY A 71 -11.97 12.42 5.35
N GLY A 72 -10.78 12.37 4.75
CA GLY A 72 -10.13 11.13 4.32
C GLY A 72 -9.59 10.23 5.43
N PHE A 73 -9.67 10.61 6.71
CA PHE A 73 -9.13 9.80 7.81
C PHE A 73 -9.78 8.41 7.89
N VAL A 74 -11.12 8.35 8.01
CA VAL A 74 -11.86 7.09 8.13
C VAL A 74 -11.71 6.23 6.86
N PRO A 75 -11.87 6.78 5.64
CA PRO A 75 -11.60 6.03 4.41
C PRO A 75 -10.21 5.40 4.36
N ASN A 76 -9.15 6.13 4.77
CA ASN A 76 -7.78 5.60 4.79
C ASN A 76 -7.60 4.46 5.79
N VAL A 77 -8.09 4.61 7.02
CA VAL A 77 -7.94 3.58 8.06
C VAL A 77 -8.65 2.28 7.63
N VAL A 78 -9.89 2.39 7.13
CA VAL A 78 -10.65 1.23 6.68
C VAL A 78 -10.01 0.59 5.45
N ASP A 79 -9.63 1.40 4.46
CA ASP A 79 -8.93 0.94 3.27
C ASP A 79 -7.68 0.14 3.64
N LYS A 80 -6.76 0.66 4.46
CA LYS A 80 -5.51 -0.07 4.75
C LYS A 80 -5.75 -1.37 5.49
N VAL A 81 -6.72 -1.44 6.38
CA VAL A 81 -7.09 -2.68 7.08
C VAL A 81 -7.64 -3.72 6.10
N VAL A 82 -8.61 -3.33 5.26
CA VAL A 82 -9.25 -4.22 4.28
C VAL A 82 -8.22 -4.66 3.24
N THR A 83 -7.51 -3.71 2.64
CA THR A 83 -6.55 -3.93 1.57
C THR A 83 -5.38 -4.79 2.04
N ALA A 84 -4.80 -4.54 3.21
CA ALA A 84 -3.71 -5.37 3.73
C ALA A 84 -4.17 -6.83 3.95
N THR A 85 -5.39 -7.01 4.46
CA THR A 85 -5.97 -8.34 4.71
C THR A 85 -6.20 -9.09 3.40
N LEU A 86 -6.85 -8.46 2.42
CA LEU A 86 -7.12 -9.05 1.12
C LEU A 86 -5.83 -9.32 0.33
N PHE A 87 -4.88 -8.39 0.36
CA PHE A 87 -3.58 -8.54 -0.29
C PHE A 87 -2.77 -9.69 0.33
N PHE A 88 -2.76 -9.80 1.66
CA PHE A 88 -2.11 -10.92 2.35
C PHE A 88 -2.76 -12.26 1.99
N GLY A 89 -4.11 -12.32 1.94
CA GLY A 89 -4.84 -13.51 1.49
C GLY A 89 -4.45 -13.90 0.06
N LEU A 90 -4.46 -12.94 -0.87
CA LEU A 90 -4.08 -13.16 -2.26
C LEU A 90 -2.62 -13.64 -2.40
N PHE A 91 -1.70 -13.00 -1.67
CA PHE A 91 -0.28 -13.36 -1.67
C PHE A 91 -0.04 -14.80 -1.19
N THR A 92 -0.71 -15.20 -0.11
CA THR A 92 -0.56 -16.53 0.47
C THR A 92 -1.24 -17.63 -0.34
N LEU A 93 -2.41 -17.36 -0.93
CA LEU A 93 -3.14 -18.29 -1.80
C LEU A 93 -2.35 -18.67 -3.05
N LEU A 94 -1.65 -17.69 -3.65
CA LEU A 94 -0.84 -17.94 -4.84
C LEU A 94 0.42 -18.76 -4.55
N LYS A 95 0.70 -19.08 -3.27
CA LYS A 95 1.93 -19.73 -2.78
C LYS A 95 3.18 -19.20 -3.47
N ALA A 96 3.16 -17.90 -3.79
CA ALA A 96 4.01 -17.36 -4.82
C ALA A 96 5.39 -17.10 -4.23
N LYS A 97 6.43 -17.75 -4.77
CA LYS A 97 7.76 -17.16 -4.69
C LYS A 97 7.67 -15.78 -5.33
N ALA A 98 7.94 -14.76 -4.53
CA ALA A 98 7.82 -13.37 -4.95
C ALA A 98 8.94 -13.06 -5.96
N THR A 99 8.58 -13.05 -7.23
CA THR A 99 9.41 -12.54 -8.31
C THR A 99 9.06 -11.07 -8.55
N PRO A 100 9.98 -10.25 -9.10
CA PRO A 100 9.69 -8.85 -9.39
C PRO A 100 8.41 -8.64 -10.21
N LEU A 101 8.18 -9.50 -11.22
CA LEU A 101 6.96 -9.44 -12.03
C LEU A 101 5.70 -9.74 -11.20
N LYS A 102 5.72 -10.78 -10.35
CA LYS A 102 4.58 -11.10 -9.48
C LYS A 102 4.32 -10.00 -8.45
N ALA A 103 5.37 -9.42 -7.87
CA ALA A 103 5.25 -8.31 -6.94
C ALA A 103 4.58 -7.10 -7.61
N ALA A 104 4.97 -6.79 -8.85
CA ALA A 104 4.37 -5.71 -9.64
C ALA A 104 2.88 -5.97 -9.96
N LEU A 105 2.54 -7.18 -10.40
CA LEU A 105 1.15 -7.56 -10.71
C LEU A 105 0.27 -7.56 -9.45
N LEU A 106 0.76 -8.11 -8.35
CA LEU A 106 0.06 -8.08 -7.07
C LEU A 106 -0.15 -6.65 -6.59
N THR A 107 0.85 -5.78 -6.75
CA THR A 107 0.73 -4.35 -6.41
C THR A 107 -0.34 -3.66 -7.25
N ALA A 108 -0.44 -3.98 -8.55
CA ALA A 108 -1.51 -3.44 -9.40
C ALA A 108 -2.88 -3.85 -8.85
N VAL A 109 -3.10 -5.14 -8.62
CA VAL A 109 -4.36 -5.69 -8.10
C VAL A 109 -4.68 -5.11 -6.72
N GLY A 110 -3.69 -5.06 -5.83
CA GLY A 110 -3.82 -4.48 -4.50
C GLY A 110 -4.17 -2.99 -4.55
N THR A 111 -3.63 -2.24 -5.50
CA THR A 111 -3.94 -0.82 -5.67
C THR A 111 -5.36 -0.61 -6.18
N PHE A 112 -5.86 -1.48 -7.07
CA PHE A 112 -7.28 -1.45 -7.46
C PHE A 112 -8.21 -1.76 -6.30
N ILE A 113 -7.90 -2.78 -5.49
CA ILE A 113 -8.65 -3.12 -4.28
C ILE A 113 -8.66 -1.92 -3.31
N SER A 114 -7.50 -1.30 -3.12
CA SER A 114 -7.34 -0.14 -2.25
C SER A 114 -8.14 1.06 -2.72
N GLY A 115 -8.00 1.43 -3.99
CA GLY A 115 -8.71 2.55 -4.58
C GLY A 115 -10.23 2.35 -4.56
N ALA A 116 -10.70 1.14 -4.86
CA ALA A 116 -12.12 0.81 -4.77
C ALA A 116 -12.64 0.92 -3.33
N THR A 117 -11.90 0.36 -2.37
CA THR A 117 -12.28 0.38 -0.94
C THR A 117 -12.28 1.80 -0.40
N PHE A 118 -11.23 2.57 -0.66
CA PHE A 118 -11.12 3.97 -0.26
C PHE A 118 -12.29 4.79 -0.81
N LEU A 119 -12.57 4.71 -2.11
CA LEU A 119 -13.66 5.48 -2.73
C LEU A 119 -15.04 5.04 -2.24
N ALA A 120 -15.25 3.74 -1.99
CA ALA A 120 -16.51 3.23 -1.47
C ALA A 120 -16.78 3.75 -0.06
N VAL A 121 -15.78 3.71 0.82
CA VAL A 121 -15.90 4.23 2.19
C VAL A 121 -16.02 5.75 2.19
N ALA A 122 -15.24 6.45 1.35
CA ALA A 122 -15.33 7.91 1.20
C ALA A 122 -16.73 8.33 0.77
N LEU A 123 -17.30 7.67 -0.24
CA LEU A 123 -18.65 7.93 -0.71
C LEU A 123 -19.70 7.72 0.40
N ALA A 124 -19.56 6.65 1.20
CA ALA A 124 -20.53 6.31 2.24
C ALA A 124 -20.45 7.22 3.49
N VAL A 125 -19.26 7.72 3.84
CA VAL A 125 -19.04 8.42 5.13
C VAL A 125 -19.00 9.94 4.96
N VAL A 126 -18.30 10.45 3.94
CA VAL A 126 -18.02 11.89 3.79
C VAL A 126 -18.52 12.47 2.47
N GLY A 127 -18.85 11.61 1.50
CA GLY A 127 -19.19 12.00 0.13
C GLY A 127 -17.95 12.24 -0.73
N LEU A 128 -18.16 12.33 -2.05
CA LEU A 128 -17.10 12.59 -3.01
C LEU A 128 -17.02 14.09 -3.34
N PRO A 129 -15.81 14.66 -3.46
CA PRO A 129 -15.63 16.10 -3.69
C PRO A 129 -16.14 16.51 -5.07
N GLY A 130 -16.68 17.73 -5.15
CA GLY A 130 -17.02 18.37 -6.42
C GLY A 130 -18.11 17.68 -7.24
N GLY A 131 -18.97 16.85 -6.61
CA GLY A 131 -19.98 16.06 -7.31
C GLY A 131 -19.39 14.95 -8.18
N ALA A 132 -18.12 14.59 -7.96
CA ALA A 132 -17.47 13.52 -8.69
C ALA A 132 -18.17 12.18 -8.44
N THR A 133 -18.24 11.35 -9.48
CA THR A 133 -18.79 10.00 -9.37
C THR A 133 -17.69 9.01 -8.99
N PHE A 134 -18.08 7.89 -8.38
CA PHE A 134 -17.15 6.80 -8.07
C PHE A 134 -16.37 6.37 -9.32
N GLY A 135 -17.06 6.14 -10.45
CA GLY A 135 -16.44 5.72 -11.70
C GLY A 135 -15.47 6.78 -12.25
N GLY A 136 -15.82 8.06 -12.15
CA GLY A 136 -14.95 9.16 -12.58
C GLY A 136 -13.64 9.18 -11.81
N LEU A 137 -13.68 9.11 -10.48
CA LEU A 137 -12.47 9.08 -9.64
C LEU A 137 -11.69 7.77 -9.78
N PHE A 138 -12.37 6.65 -9.99
CA PHE A 138 -11.71 5.38 -10.23
C PHE A 138 -10.83 5.43 -11.49
N VAL A 139 -11.38 5.93 -12.60
CA VAL A 139 -10.62 6.06 -13.85
C VAL A 139 -9.57 7.16 -13.75
N ALA A 140 -9.91 8.31 -13.18
CA ALA A 140 -9.01 9.47 -13.15
C ALA A 140 -7.88 9.34 -12.12
N VAL A 141 -8.05 8.55 -11.05
CA VAL A 141 -7.09 8.49 -9.94
C VAL A 141 -6.59 7.09 -9.67
N VAL A 142 -7.48 6.09 -9.57
CA VAL A 142 -7.08 4.73 -9.17
C VAL A 142 -6.25 4.07 -10.27
N ILE A 143 -6.65 4.20 -11.54
CA ILE A 143 -5.89 3.63 -12.67
C ILE A 143 -4.49 4.26 -12.77
N PRO A 144 -4.31 5.60 -12.80
CA PRO A 144 -2.98 6.22 -12.80
C PRO A 144 -2.15 5.85 -11.57
N THR A 145 -2.78 5.80 -10.39
CA THR A 145 -2.09 5.42 -9.15
C THR A 145 -1.61 3.97 -9.20
N ALA A 146 -2.43 3.05 -9.72
CA ALA A 146 -2.03 1.66 -9.92
C ALA A 146 -0.83 1.56 -10.85
N LEU A 147 -0.82 2.31 -11.96
CA LEU A 147 0.32 2.35 -12.87
C LEU A 147 1.60 2.82 -12.16
N VAL A 148 1.53 3.95 -11.44
CA VAL A 148 2.68 4.52 -10.71
C VAL A 148 3.20 3.55 -9.64
N ASN A 149 2.31 2.99 -8.82
CA ASN A 149 2.67 2.04 -7.76
C ASN A 149 3.29 0.76 -8.34
N THR A 150 2.76 0.26 -9.45
CA THR A 150 3.30 -0.91 -10.14
C THR A 150 4.70 -0.64 -10.69
N ILE A 151 4.92 0.51 -11.35
CA ILE A 151 6.25 0.91 -11.83
C ILE A 151 7.22 1.03 -10.67
N ALA A 152 6.81 1.69 -9.57
CA ALA A 152 7.63 1.79 -8.37
C ALA A 152 7.99 0.41 -7.82
N MET A 153 7.06 -0.53 -7.76
CA MET A 153 7.33 -1.88 -7.26
C MET A 153 8.30 -2.67 -8.17
N ILE A 154 8.23 -2.51 -9.50
CA ILE A 154 9.18 -3.13 -10.43
C ILE A 154 10.62 -2.74 -10.10
N VAL A 155 10.84 -1.48 -9.71
CA VAL A 155 12.16 -0.96 -9.36
C VAL A 155 12.55 -1.33 -7.93
N ILE A 156 11.66 -1.12 -6.96
CA ILE A 156 11.98 -1.22 -5.53
C ILE A 156 12.14 -2.68 -5.10
N TYR A 157 11.27 -3.57 -5.58
CA TYR A 157 11.27 -4.98 -5.16
C TYR A 157 12.63 -5.69 -5.35
N PRO A 158 13.27 -5.68 -6.55
CA PRO A 158 14.56 -6.34 -6.74
C PRO A 158 15.68 -5.70 -5.92
N ILE A 159 15.66 -4.37 -5.72
CA ILE A 159 16.65 -3.66 -4.90
C ILE A 159 16.60 -4.17 -3.47
N VAL A 160 15.40 -4.18 -2.87
CA VAL A 160 15.22 -4.61 -1.48
C VAL A 160 15.50 -6.10 -1.32
N GLN A 161 15.11 -6.94 -2.31
CA GLN A 161 15.46 -8.35 -2.31
C GLN A 161 16.99 -8.57 -2.30
N SER A 162 17.73 -7.80 -3.10
CA SER A 162 19.20 -7.85 -3.13
C SER A 162 19.81 -7.42 -1.79
N LEU A 163 19.31 -6.33 -1.20
CA LEU A 163 19.78 -5.85 0.11
C LEU A 163 19.55 -6.90 1.19
N MET A 164 18.37 -7.50 1.23
CA MET A 164 18.08 -8.58 2.18
C MET A 164 19.02 -9.78 1.99
N ARG A 165 19.33 -10.19 0.76
CA ARG A 165 20.29 -11.29 0.54
C ARG A 165 21.69 -10.98 1.10
N ARG A 166 22.12 -9.71 1.10
CA ARG A 166 23.43 -9.30 1.64
C ARG A 166 23.45 -9.21 3.16
N THR A 167 22.34 -8.78 3.78
CA THR A 167 22.24 -8.63 5.24
C THR A 167 21.80 -9.91 5.95
N TYR A 168 21.35 -10.92 5.20
CA TYR A 168 20.90 -12.20 5.73
C TYR A 168 21.65 -13.33 5.02
N THR A 169 22.73 -13.85 5.63
CA THR A 169 23.15 -15.24 5.44
C THR A 169 22.09 -16.15 6.05
N VAL A 170 20.93 -16.29 5.40
CA VAL A 170 19.85 -17.19 5.82
C VAL A 170 19.42 -18.03 4.61
N PRO A 171 19.46 -19.37 4.69
CA PRO A 171 19.07 -20.26 3.59
C PRO A 171 17.61 -20.02 3.22
N GLN A 172 17.32 -19.90 1.92
CA GLN A 172 15.96 -19.82 1.43
C GLN A 172 15.25 -21.15 1.65
N GLN A 173 14.14 -21.14 2.39
CA GLN A 173 13.13 -22.18 2.34
C GLN A 173 12.16 -21.88 1.19
#